data_AF-A0A5Q4SH91-F1
#
_entry.id   AF-A0A5Q4SH91-F1
#
_cell.length_a   1.000
_cell.length_b   1.000
_cell.length_c   1.000
_cell.angle_alpha   90.00
_cell.angle_beta   90.00
_cell.angle_gamma   90.00
#
_symmetry.space_group_name_H-M   'P 1'
#
loop_
_entity.id
_entity.type
_entity.pdbx_description
1 polymer ?
#
loop_
_entity_poly.entity_id
_entity_poly.type
_entity_poly.pdbx_seq_one_letter_code
_entity_poly.pdbx_strand_id
1 'polypeptide(L)'
;MMDISVVILGILDLRFGDIACVPSAPKPKKVLALLLIYRNQIVPVSALVEELWGNRPPASARTTLQTYILTLRKLLQAAAPSAGELLVTAGPGYMLRIPDDAVDLHRFGRLAKQGREAISRGDDETGVVLLSQALDLYRGQVLADVDTGQPVTAHVTRLEELRLTTLGLCIDAEMRLGRHQELLDGLATLTAHHRFHENLHAQYMRALWRSGRRSCALDVYQRLRRALAEELGMEPAWFLQQLQRAILSSASPQPQMLAGGMPYETAG
;
A
#
# COMPACT_ATOMS: atom_id res chain seq x y z
N MET A 1 3.29 -31.04 8.05
CA MET A 1 3.41 -29.65 8.52
C MET A 1 2.11 -28.98 8.11
N MET A 2 1.37 -28.35 9.03
CA MET A 2 0.09 -27.73 8.67
C MET A 2 0.37 -26.43 7.92
N ASP A 3 -0.21 -26.29 6.72
CA ASP A 3 -0.14 -25.05 5.96
C ASP A 3 -1.02 -24.00 6.64
N ILE A 4 -0.39 -23.00 7.26
CA ILE A 4 -1.07 -21.84 7.83
C ILE A 4 -0.97 -20.72 6.80
N SER A 5 -2.09 -20.06 6.51
CA SER A 5 -2.09 -18.87 5.66
C SER A 5 -2.87 -17.75 6.31
N VAL A 6 -2.29 -16.55 6.33
CA VAL A 6 -2.88 -15.33 6.88
C VAL A 6 -2.88 -14.25 5.82
N VAL A 7 -4.05 -13.65 5.63
CA VAL A 7 -4.26 -12.49 4.76
C VAL A 7 -4.66 -11.30 5.62
N ILE A 8 -3.85 -10.25 5.59
CA ILE A 8 -4.09 -8.97 6.28
C ILE A 8 -4.17 -7.83 5.25
N LEU A 9 -3.51 -7.97 4.10
CA LEU A 9 -3.46 -6.98 3.03
C LEU A 9 -4.74 -7.01 2.16
N GLY A 10 -5.91 -7.02 2.80
CA GLY A 10 -7.22 -7.16 2.18
C GLY A 10 -8.27 -7.49 3.24
N ILE A 11 -9.26 -8.31 2.86
CA ILE A 11 -10.18 -8.93 3.82
C ILE A 11 -9.39 -9.87 4.73
N LEU A 12 -9.61 -9.77 6.04
CA LEU A 12 -8.93 -10.61 7.03
C LEU A 12 -9.25 -12.08 6.75
N ASP A 13 -8.22 -12.89 6.50
CA ASP A 13 -8.34 -14.34 6.43
C ASP A 13 -7.26 -15.02 7.27
N LEU A 14 -7.62 -16.12 7.90
CA LEU A 14 -6.71 -17.00 8.63
C LEU A 14 -7.17 -18.41 8.33
N ARG A 15 -6.31 -19.24 7.74
CA ARG A 15 -6.64 -20.62 7.39
C ARG A 15 -5.61 -21.60 7.91
N PHE A 16 -6.09 -22.79 8.23
CA PHE A 16 -5.30 -23.99 8.52
C PHE A 16 -5.68 -25.04 7.48
N GLY A 17 -4.82 -25.24 6.46
CA GLY A 17 -5.21 -25.89 5.23
C GLY A 17 -6.41 -25.19 4.59
N ASP A 18 -7.47 -25.94 4.30
CA ASP A 18 -8.68 -25.40 3.69
C ASP A 18 -9.67 -24.76 4.69
N ILE A 19 -9.42 -24.87 6.00
CA ILE A 19 -10.37 -24.45 7.04
C ILE A 19 -10.15 -22.99 7.41
N ALA A 20 -11.11 -22.13 7.10
CA ALA A 20 -11.12 -20.72 7.50
C ALA A 20 -11.41 -20.55 8.99
N CYS A 21 -10.64 -19.67 9.62
CA CYS A 21 -10.55 -19.47 11.07
C CYS A 21 -10.70 -17.99 11.43
N VAL A 22 -11.70 -17.34 10.86
CA VAL A 22 -12.04 -15.95 11.18
C VAL A 22 -13.39 -15.91 11.91
N PRO A 23 -13.48 -15.26 13.07
CA PRO A 23 -14.74 -15.07 13.76
C PRO A 23 -15.73 -14.23 12.93
N SER A 24 -16.99 -14.63 12.89
CA SER A 24 -18.06 -13.84 12.29
C SER A 24 -18.39 -12.58 13.12
N ALA A 25 -18.29 -12.68 14.44
CA ALA A 25 -18.61 -11.58 15.35
C ALA A 25 -17.54 -10.45 15.28
N PRO A 26 -17.94 -9.16 15.19
CA PRO A 26 -16.99 -8.05 15.01
C PRO A 26 -15.94 -7.95 16.11
N LYS A 27 -16.31 -8.05 17.39
CA LYS A 27 -15.37 -7.86 18.52
C LYS A 27 -14.28 -8.96 18.57
N PRO A 28 -14.59 -10.27 18.53
CA PRO A 28 -13.56 -11.30 18.38
C PRO A 28 -12.70 -11.14 17.11
N LYS A 29 -13.28 -10.69 15.99
CA LYS A 29 -12.53 -10.41 14.76
C LYS A 29 -11.50 -9.29 14.96
N LYS A 30 -11.86 -8.19 15.64
CA LYS A 30 -10.91 -7.12 16.02
C LYS A 30 -9.75 -7.66 16.87
N VAL A 31 -10.06 -8.49 17.87
CA VAL A 31 -9.03 -9.13 18.71
C VAL A 31 -8.07 -9.95 17.85
N LEU A 32 -8.61 -10.77 16.93
CA LEU A 32 -7.79 -11.58 16.03
C LEU A 32 -6.90 -10.71 15.14
N ALA A 33 -7.46 -9.65 14.54
CA ALA A 33 -6.71 -8.71 13.70
C ALA A 33 -5.52 -8.10 14.44
N LEU A 34 -5.73 -7.60 15.66
CA LEU A 34 -4.67 -7.03 16.48
C LEU A 34 -3.59 -8.08 16.82
N LEU A 35 -3.99 -9.29 17.21
CA LEU A 35 -3.06 -10.38 17.51
C LEU A 35 -2.24 -10.83 16.29
N LEU A 36 -2.81 -10.77 15.08
CA LEU A 36 -2.10 -11.14 13.85
C LEU A 36 -1.12 -10.04 13.40
N ILE A 37 -1.49 -8.76 13.57
CA ILE A 37 -0.58 -7.63 13.35
C ILE A 37 0.64 -7.74 14.26
N TYR A 38 0.42 -8.03 15.54
CA TYR A 38 1.46 -8.23 16.56
C TYR A 38 1.79 -9.71 16.79
N ARG A 39 1.68 -10.56 15.76
CA ARG A 39 2.02 -11.99 15.89
C ARG A 39 3.41 -12.17 16.50
N ASN A 40 3.58 -13.26 17.22
CA ASN A 40 4.84 -13.59 17.92
C ASN A 40 5.30 -12.53 18.94
N GLN A 41 4.45 -11.55 19.27
CA GLN A 41 4.68 -10.54 20.30
C GLN A 41 3.54 -10.58 21.33
N ILE A 42 3.83 -10.15 22.56
CA ILE A 42 2.83 -10.06 23.62
C ILE A 42 2.00 -8.80 23.39
N VAL A 43 0.70 -8.97 23.15
CA VAL A 43 -0.28 -7.89 23.14
C VAL A 43 -0.87 -7.74 24.54
N PRO A 44 -0.63 -6.62 25.24
CA PRO A 44 -1.14 -6.43 26.59
C PRO A 44 -2.67 -6.33 26.60
N VAL A 45 -3.30 -6.75 27.70
CA VAL A 45 -4.75 -6.66 27.88
C VAL A 45 -5.27 -5.22 27.69
N SER A 46 -4.50 -4.21 28.09
CA SER A 46 -4.86 -2.80 27.89
C SER A 46 -5.03 -2.44 26.41
N ALA A 47 -4.11 -2.86 25.54
CA ALA A 47 -4.19 -2.59 24.10
C ALA A 47 -5.38 -3.33 23.45
N LEU A 48 -5.67 -4.55 23.89
CA LEU A 48 -6.86 -5.29 23.46
C LEU A 48 -8.16 -4.62 23.89
N VAL A 49 -8.19 -4.08 25.11
CA VAL A 49 -9.35 -3.33 25.63
C VAL A 49 -9.54 -2.02 24.86
N GLU A 50 -8.45 -1.30 24.61
CA GLU A 50 -8.47 -0.06 23.82
C GLU A 50 -8.91 -0.30 22.38
N GLU A 51 -8.44 -1.36 21.73
CA GLU A 51 -8.87 -1.73 20.37
C GLU A 51 -10.38 -2.05 20.32
N LEU A 52 -10.90 -2.69 21.36
CA LEU A 52 -12.31 -3.09 21.40
C LEU A 52 -13.24 -1.96 21.81
N TRP A 53 -12.90 -1.13 22.78
CA TRP A 53 -13.82 -0.18 23.40
C TRP A 53 -13.30 1.27 23.43
N GLY A 54 -12.08 1.52 22.94
CA GLY A 54 -11.43 2.81 23.00
C GLY A 54 -11.39 3.35 24.44
N ASN A 55 -11.76 4.62 24.59
CA ASN A 55 -11.73 5.33 25.86
C ASN A 55 -12.93 5.05 26.79
N ARG A 56 -13.85 4.15 26.40
CA ARG A 56 -15.07 3.84 27.19
C ARG A 56 -15.25 2.34 27.43
N PRO A 57 -14.29 1.66 28.09
CA PRO A 57 -14.43 0.25 28.40
C PRO A 57 -15.53 0.02 29.44
N PRO A 58 -16.38 -1.02 29.29
CA PRO A 58 -17.31 -1.42 30.33
C PRO A 58 -16.54 -1.98 31.55
N ALA A 59 -17.18 -1.97 32.74
CA ALA A 59 -16.60 -2.58 33.93
C ALA A 59 -16.24 -4.07 33.73
N SER A 60 -16.98 -4.76 32.85
CA SER A 60 -16.77 -6.16 32.46
C SER A 60 -15.80 -6.34 31.29
N ALA A 61 -15.02 -5.33 30.88
CA ALA A 61 -14.16 -5.42 29.69
C ALA A 61 -13.18 -6.61 29.75
N ARG A 62 -12.55 -6.84 30.92
CA ARG A 62 -11.58 -7.93 31.10
C ARG A 62 -12.23 -9.31 31.00
N THR A 63 -13.37 -9.51 31.66
CA THR A 63 -14.09 -10.80 31.63
C THR A 63 -14.65 -11.08 30.23
N THR A 64 -15.17 -10.04 29.57
CA THR A 64 -15.66 -10.14 28.18
C THR A 64 -14.52 -10.48 27.21
N LEU A 65 -13.34 -9.86 27.37
CA LEU A 65 -12.15 -10.18 26.58
C LEU A 65 -11.73 -11.65 26.76
N GLN A 66 -11.74 -12.17 27.99
CA GLN A 66 -11.43 -13.59 28.25
C GLN A 66 -12.40 -14.52 27.50
N THR A 67 -13.69 -14.18 27.43
CA THR A 67 -14.66 -14.90 26.62
C THR A 67 -14.31 -14.87 25.14
N TYR A 68 -13.91 -13.72 24.60
CA TYR A 68 -13.48 -13.64 23.19
C TYR A 68 -12.22 -14.47 22.92
N ILE A 69 -11.23 -14.45 23.82
CA ILE A 69 -10.03 -15.29 23.71
C ILE A 69 -10.38 -16.79 23.76
N LEU A 70 -11.30 -17.19 24.65
CA LEU A 70 -11.77 -18.57 24.72
C LEU A 70 -12.47 -18.99 23.43
N THR A 71 -13.32 -18.13 22.85
CA THR A 71 -13.97 -18.38 21.56
C THR A 71 -12.94 -18.52 20.44
N LEU A 72 -11.93 -17.66 20.39
CA LEU A 72 -10.83 -17.76 19.43
C LEU A 72 -10.06 -19.07 19.58
N ARG A 73 -9.72 -19.48 20.81
CA ARG A 73 -9.06 -20.77 21.06
C ARG A 73 -9.88 -21.94 20.56
N LYS A 74 -11.19 -21.96 20.85
CA LYS A 74 -12.09 -23.01 20.39
C LYS A 74 -12.16 -23.07 18.86
N LEU A 75 -12.22 -21.91 18.22
CA LEU A 75 -12.27 -21.79 16.77
C LEU A 75 -10.96 -22.29 16.12
N LEU A 76 -9.80 -21.93 16.66
CA LEU A 76 -8.50 -22.46 16.23
C LEU A 76 -8.41 -23.98 16.45
N GLN A 77 -8.78 -24.45 17.64
CA GLN A 77 -8.76 -25.86 18.00
C GLN A 77 -9.64 -26.72 17.08
N ALA A 78 -10.79 -26.19 16.66
CA ALA A 78 -11.70 -26.87 15.74
C ALA A 78 -11.12 -27.02 14.33
N ALA A 79 -10.25 -26.10 13.91
CA ALA A 79 -9.58 -26.18 12.62
C ALA A 79 -8.36 -27.10 12.64
N ALA A 80 -7.67 -27.19 13.78
CA ALA A 80 -6.52 -28.06 13.94
C ALA A 80 -6.28 -28.42 15.43
N PRO A 81 -6.06 -29.70 15.78
CA PRO A 81 -5.89 -30.14 17.16
C PRO A 81 -4.77 -29.46 17.97
N SER A 82 -3.77 -28.87 17.31
CA SER A 82 -2.69 -28.12 17.96
C SER A 82 -2.79 -26.60 17.76
N ALA A 83 -3.73 -26.11 16.95
CA ALA A 83 -3.84 -24.68 16.66
C ALA A 83 -4.36 -23.86 17.84
N GLY A 84 -5.11 -24.47 18.77
CA GLY A 84 -5.51 -23.82 20.01
C GLY A 84 -4.32 -23.39 20.89
N GLU A 85 -3.19 -24.10 20.79
CA GLU A 85 -1.95 -23.82 21.53
C GLU A 85 -1.16 -22.65 20.96
N LEU A 86 -1.50 -22.19 19.74
CA LEU A 86 -0.88 -21.02 19.13
C LEU A 86 -1.27 -19.72 19.83
N LEU A 87 -2.46 -19.66 20.45
CA LEU A 87 -2.93 -18.51 21.21
C LEU A 87 -2.57 -18.63 22.69
N VAL A 88 -1.37 -18.19 23.02
CA VAL A 88 -0.74 -18.31 24.33
C VAL A 88 -1.14 -17.14 25.23
N THR A 89 -1.45 -17.44 26.50
CA THR A 89 -1.48 -16.42 27.55
C THR A 89 -0.05 -16.20 28.02
N ALA A 90 0.48 -14.99 27.82
CA ALA A 90 1.87 -14.66 28.10
C ALA A 90 1.98 -13.29 28.77
N GLY A 91 2.57 -13.25 29.98
CA GLY A 91 2.68 -12.01 30.76
C GLY A 91 1.31 -11.35 31.03
N PRO A 92 1.19 -10.01 30.99
CA PRO A 92 -0.07 -9.29 31.20
C PRO A 92 -0.98 -9.30 29.95
N GLY A 93 -0.88 -10.31 29.09
CA GLY A 93 -1.44 -10.27 27.73
C GLY A 93 -1.58 -11.62 27.05
N TYR A 94 -1.73 -11.55 25.73
CA TYR A 94 -1.88 -12.69 24.85
C TYR A 94 -0.94 -12.57 23.66
N MET A 95 -0.51 -13.71 23.13
CA MET A 95 0.35 -13.80 21.98
C MET A 95 -0.18 -14.87 21.05
N LEU A 96 -0.27 -14.55 19.76
CA LEU A 96 -0.62 -15.51 18.72
C LEU A 96 0.65 -15.89 17.95
N ARG A 97 1.01 -17.17 18.03
CA ARG A 97 2.19 -17.74 17.38
C ARG A 97 1.86 -18.14 15.93
N ILE A 98 2.45 -17.45 14.96
CA ILE A 98 2.23 -17.71 13.53
C ILE A 98 3.59 -17.66 12.82
N PRO A 99 3.95 -18.65 11.99
CA PRO A 99 5.15 -18.60 11.16
C PRO A 99 5.19 -17.34 10.29
N ASP A 100 6.37 -16.73 10.14
CA ASP A 100 6.48 -15.46 9.42
C ASP A 100 6.09 -15.58 7.94
N ASP A 101 6.40 -16.71 7.32
CA ASP A 101 6.07 -17.05 5.93
C ASP A 101 4.57 -17.30 5.69
N ALA A 102 3.80 -17.55 6.75
CA ALA A 102 2.35 -17.71 6.66
C ALA A 102 1.62 -16.38 6.43
N VAL A 103 2.26 -15.24 6.66
CA VAL A 103 1.59 -13.92 6.61
C VAL A 103 2.00 -13.13 5.37
N ASP A 104 1.01 -12.76 4.57
CA ASP A 104 1.16 -11.93 3.37
C ASP A 104 1.97 -10.65 3.61
N LEU A 105 1.80 -10.00 4.76
CA LEU A 105 2.55 -8.81 5.18
C LEU A 105 4.06 -9.04 5.23
N HIS A 106 4.53 -10.19 5.74
CA HIS A 106 5.96 -10.49 5.73
C HIS A 106 6.46 -10.76 4.33
N ARG A 107 5.68 -11.50 3.52
CA ARG A 107 6.02 -11.75 2.12
C ARG A 107 6.17 -10.43 1.36
N PHE A 108 5.24 -9.49 1.56
CA PHE A 108 5.30 -8.13 1.04
C PHE A 108 6.59 -7.42 1.47
N GLY A 109 6.89 -7.39 2.77
CA GLY A 109 8.09 -6.74 3.30
C GLY A 109 9.40 -7.31 2.74
N ARG A 110 9.48 -8.64 2.56
CA ARG A 110 10.65 -9.29 1.94
C ARG A 110 10.80 -8.90 0.47
N LEU A 111 9.72 -9.02 -0.32
CA LEU A 111 9.74 -8.69 -1.75
C LEU A 111 10.05 -7.20 -1.97
N ALA A 112 9.43 -6.31 -1.19
CA ALA A 112 9.69 -4.87 -1.26
C ALA A 112 11.15 -4.53 -0.92
N LYS A 113 11.72 -5.18 0.09
CA LYS A 113 13.14 -5.03 0.43
C LYS A 113 14.06 -5.51 -0.69
N GLN A 114 13.82 -6.71 -1.21
CA GLN A 114 14.63 -7.31 -2.28
C GLN A 114 14.55 -6.49 -3.57
N GLY A 115 13.37 -5.99 -3.94
CA GLY A 115 13.16 -5.13 -5.09
C GLY A 115 13.91 -3.81 -4.97
N ARG A 116 13.86 -3.16 -3.80
CA ARG A 116 14.66 -1.95 -3.52
C ARG A 116 16.17 -2.21 -3.59
N GLU A 117 16.63 -3.35 -3.09
CA GLU A 117 18.05 -3.75 -3.17
C GLU A 117 18.50 -4.03 -4.61
N ALA A 118 17.63 -4.58 -5.47
CA ALA A 118 17.89 -4.73 -6.90
C ALA A 118 18.02 -3.36 -7.59
N ILE A 119 17.05 -2.46 -7.40
CA ILE A 119 17.09 -1.08 -7.92
C ILE A 119 18.36 -0.36 -7.47
N SER A 120 18.73 -0.48 -6.20
CA SER A 120 19.93 0.19 -5.65
C SER A 120 21.23 -0.31 -6.28
N ARG A 121 21.22 -1.50 -6.90
CA ARG A 121 22.35 -2.08 -7.65
C ARG A 121 22.27 -1.80 -9.16
N GLY A 122 21.29 -1.03 -9.61
CA GLY A 122 21.06 -0.71 -11.03
C GLY A 122 20.27 -1.76 -11.80
N ASP A 123 19.76 -2.79 -11.14
CA ASP A 123 18.91 -3.81 -11.75
C ASP A 123 17.44 -3.43 -11.60
N ASP A 124 17.00 -2.48 -12.44
CA ASP A 124 15.63 -1.98 -12.46
C ASP A 124 14.63 -3.06 -12.90
N GLU A 125 15.01 -4.00 -13.78
CA GLU A 125 14.12 -5.08 -14.24
C GLU A 125 13.73 -6.01 -13.10
N THR A 126 14.71 -6.56 -12.38
CA THR A 126 14.45 -7.41 -11.22
C THR A 126 13.74 -6.62 -10.13
N GLY A 127 14.10 -5.35 -9.96
CA GLY A 127 13.45 -4.42 -9.05
C GLY A 127 11.94 -4.33 -9.28
N VAL A 128 11.54 -4.02 -10.51
CA VAL A 128 10.15 -3.95 -10.93
C VAL A 128 9.41 -5.26 -10.67
N VAL A 129 9.96 -6.40 -11.09
CA VAL A 129 9.31 -7.71 -10.92
C VAL A 129 9.01 -7.99 -9.45
N LEU A 130 9.98 -7.77 -8.57
CA LEU A 130 9.82 -8.01 -7.13
C LEU A 130 8.86 -7.04 -6.47
N LEU A 131 8.90 -5.75 -6.82
CA LEU A 131 8.00 -4.74 -6.27
C LEU A 131 6.55 -4.97 -6.74
N SER A 132 6.34 -5.31 -8.01
CA SER A 132 5.01 -5.66 -8.54
C SER A 132 4.44 -6.89 -7.85
N GLN A 133 5.23 -7.96 -7.69
CA GLN A 133 4.82 -9.15 -6.92
C GLN A 133 4.48 -8.80 -5.46
N ALA A 134 5.15 -7.82 -4.86
CA ALA A 134 4.81 -7.35 -3.53
C ALA A 134 3.44 -6.64 -3.55
N LEU A 135 3.23 -5.72 -4.49
CA LEU A 135 1.99 -4.96 -4.63
C LEU A 135 0.78 -5.85 -4.93
N ASP A 136 0.95 -6.94 -5.69
CA ASP A 136 -0.09 -7.94 -5.99
C ASP A 136 -0.60 -8.69 -4.75
N LEU A 137 0.12 -8.62 -3.63
CA LEU A 137 -0.38 -9.18 -2.35
C LEU A 137 -1.50 -8.33 -1.75
N TYR A 138 -1.63 -7.06 -2.14
CA TYR A 138 -2.75 -6.21 -1.72
C TYR A 138 -3.99 -6.56 -2.53
N ARG A 139 -5.00 -7.12 -1.85
CA ARG A 139 -6.29 -7.51 -2.42
C ARG A 139 -7.41 -6.51 -2.12
N GLY A 140 -7.04 -5.28 -1.76
CA GLY A 140 -7.96 -4.21 -1.37
C GLY A 140 -7.37 -3.32 -0.28
N GLN A 141 -8.25 -2.69 0.48
CA GLN A 141 -7.87 -1.97 1.71
C GLN A 141 -7.43 -2.99 2.78
N VAL A 142 -6.36 -2.68 3.51
CA VAL A 142 -5.88 -3.52 4.62
C VAL A 142 -6.99 -3.67 5.67
N LEU A 143 -7.29 -4.92 6.04
CA LEU A 143 -8.34 -5.29 6.99
C LEU A 143 -9.73 -4.71 6.65
N ALA A 144 -10.11 -4.73 5.37
CA ALA A 144 -11.33 -4.09 4.85
C ALA A 144 -12.65 -4.50 5.55
N ASP A 145 -12.71 -5.69 6.15
CA ASP A 145 -13.89 -6.24 6.83
C ASP A 145 -13.82 -6.16 8.37
N VAL A 146 -12.83 -5.45 8.90
CA VAL A 146 -12.63 -5.21 10.33
C VAL A 146 -12.89 -3.74 10.61
N ASP A 147 -13.88 -3.46 11.44
CA ASP A 147 -14.03 -2.14 12.05
C ASP A 147 -12.84 -1.95 13.02
N THR A 148 -11.85 -1.12 12.71
CA THR A 148 -10.59 -1.06 13.48
C THR A 148 -10.66 -0.05 14.63
N GLY A 149 -10.08 -0.41 15.78
CA GLY A 149 -9.78 0.52 16.87
C GLY A 149 -8.52 1.34 16.59
N GLN A 150 -8.14 2.23 17.51
CA GLN A 150 -6.97 3.10 17.33
C GLN A 150 -5.66 2.32 17.13
N PRO A 151 -5.33 1.29 17.94
CA PRO A 151 -4.13 0.49 17.75
C PRO A 151 -4.02 -0.11 16.35
N VAL A 152 -5.06 -0.76 15.84
CA VAL A 152 -5.03 -1.37 14.50
C VAL A 152 -5.00 -0.29 13.40
N THR A 153 -5.76 0.79 13.55
CA THR A 153 -5.82 1.88 12.54
C THR A 153 -4.45 2.50 12.30
N ALA A 154 -3.65 2.72 13.36
CA ALA A 154 -2.29 3.25 13.22
C ALA A 154 -1.39 2.33 12.37
N HIS A 155 -1.54 1.00 12.51
CA HIS A 155 -0.84 0.04 11.67
C HIS A 155 -1.33 0.04 10.24
N VAL A 156 -2.65 0.08 10.03
CA VAL A 156 -3.24 0.17 8.69
C VAL A 156 -2.68 1.38 7.94
N THR A 157 -2.66 2.56 8.57
CA THR A 157 -2.06 3.77 7.97
C THR A 157 -0.61 3.56 7.58
N ARG A 158 0.21 3.02 8.48
CA ARG A 158 1.63 2.73 8.21
C ARG A 158 1.82 1.74 7.05
N LEU A 159 0.92 0.76 6.92
CA LEU A 159 0.95 -0.22 5.82
C LEU A 159 0.54 0.40 4.49
N GLU A 160 -0.43 1.30 4.46
CA GLU A 160 -0.78 2.04 3.24
C GLU A 160 0.32 3.01 2.82
N GLU A 161 1.00 3.67 3.76
CA GLU A 161 2.20 4.47 3.46
C GLU A 161 3.33 3.63 2.85
N LEU A 162 3.57 2.44 3.39
CA LEU A 162 4.57 1.52 2.86
C LEU A 162 4.19 1.01 1.46
N ARG A 163 2.89 0.76 1.22
CA ARG A 163 2.36 0.42 -0.11
C ARG A 163 2.63 1.54 -1.11
N LEU A 164 2.28 2.78 -0.76
CA LEU A 164 2.51 3.95 -1.61
C LEU A 164 3.99 4.19 -1.91
N THR A 165 4.85 3.98 -0.91
CA THR A 165 6.31 4.08 -1.10
C THR A 165 6.82 3.01 -2.06
N THR A 166 6.37 1.76 -1.91
CA THR A 166 6.73 0.63 -2.77
C THR A 166 6.26 0.86 -4.21
N LEU A 167 5.03 1.34 -4.37
CA LEU A 167 4.45 1.72 -5.65
C LEU A 167 5.23 2.85 -6.33
N GLY A 168 5.58 3.90 -5.58
CA GLY A 168 6.38 5.00 -6.08
C GLY A 168 7.75 4.53 -6.61
N LEU A 169 8.44 3.64 -5.87
CA LEU A 169 9.70 3.04 -6.32
C LEU A 169 9.54 2.21 -7.59
N CYS A 170 8.46 1.43 -7.69
CA CYS A 170 8.16 0.62 -8.86
C CYS A 170 7.95 1.52 -10.10
N ILE A 171 7.13 2.57 -9.96
CA ILE A 171 6.86 3.55 -11.02
C ILE A 171 8.16 4.23 -11.47
N ASP A 172 9.03 4.65 -10.54
CA ASP A 172 10.30 5.28 -10.89
C ASP A 172 11.25 4.32 -11.63
N ALA A 173 11.25 3.04 -11.27
CA ALA A 173 12.03 2.01 -11.99
C ALA A 173 11.46 1.73 -13.39
N GLU A 174 10.14 1.59 -13.52
CA GLU A 174 9.47 1.43 -14.82
C GLU A 174 9.76 2.61 -15.77
N MET A 175 9.78 3.84 -15.24
CA MET A 175 10.17 5.02 -16.02
C MET A 175 11.64 4.95 -16.47
N ARG A 176 12.57 4.48 -15.63
CA ARG A 176 13.98 4.30 -16.05
C ARG A 176 14.14 3.25 -17.15
N LEU A 177 13.29 2.22 -17.15
CA LEU A 177 13.20 1.21 -18.22
C LEU A 177 12.51 1.73 -19.50
N GLY A 178 12.07 2.99 -19.53
CA GLY A 178 11.47 3.59 -20.72
C GLY A 178 9.95 3.39 -20.85
N ARG A 179 9.30 2.69 -19.93
CA ARG A 179 7.87 2.28 -20.00
C ARG A 179 6.89 3.38 -19.59
N HIS A 180 7.18 4.62 -19.99
CA HIS A 180 6.43 5.81 -19.58
C HIS A 180 4.96 5.80 -20.05
N GLN A 181 4.70 5.27 -21.26
CA GLN A 181 3.36 5.25 -21.84
C GLN A 181 2.44 4.24 -21.14
N GLU A 182 2.97 3.07 -20.79
CA GLU A 182 2.24 1.99 -20.11
C GLU A 182 1.75 2.41 -18.71
N LEU A 183 2.47 3.34 -18.06
CA LEU A 183 2.13 3.84 -16.73
C LEU A 183 1.03 4.92 -16.73
N LEU A 184 0.67 5.52 -17.88
CA LEU A 184 -0.18 6.72 -17.91
C LEU A 184 -1.57 6.48 -17.32
N ASP A 185 -2.23 5.39 -17.68
CA ASP A 185 -3.59 5.09 -17.22
C ASP A 185 -3.60 4.74 -15.72
N GLY A 186 -2.60 3.98 -15.27
CA GLY A 186 -2.39 3.68 -13.85
C GLY A 186 -2.15 4.94 -13.03
N LEU A 187 -1.26 5.83 -13.49
CA LEU A 187 -0.95 7.10 -12.83
C LEU A 187 -2.12 8.08 -12.83
N ALA A 188 -2.92 8.12 -13.91
CA ALA A 188 -4.16 8.90 -13.94
C ALA A 188 -5.14 8.44 -12.86
N THR A 189 -5.29 7.12 -12.69
CA THR A 189 -6.17 6.53 -11.67
C THR A 189 -5.64 6.80 -10.26
N LEU A 190 -4.35 6.62 -10.02
CA LEU A 190 -3.71 6.85 -8.73
C LEU A 190 -3.79 8.30 -8.28
N THR A 191 -3.56 9.26 -9.18
CA THR A 191 -3.65 10.69 -8.86
C THR A 191 -5.08 11.17 -8.62
N ALA A 192 -6.09 10.50 -9.19
CA ALA A 192 -7.49 10.76 -8.85
C ALA A 192 -7.84 10.26 -7.44
N HIS A 193 -7.33 9.09 -7.04
CA HIS A 193 -7.57 8.54 -5.69
C HIS A 193 -6.75 9.25 -4.60
N HIS A 194 -5.51 9.64 -4.92
CA HIS A 194 -4.57 10.28 -4.00
C HIS A 194 -4.35 11.74 -4.37
N ARG A 195 -5.44 12.52 -4.33
CA ARG A 195 -5.52 13.90 -4.82
C ARG A 195 -4.45 14.86 -4.31
N PHE A 196 -3.95 14.67 -3.09
CA PHE A 196 -2.94 15.53 -2.47
C PHE A 196 -1.54 14.92 -2.44
N HIS A 197 -1.34 13.75 -3.03
CA HIS A 197 -0.06 13.04 -2.95
C HIS A 197 0.90 13.54 -4.04
N GLU A 198 1.59 14.64 -3.74
CA GLU A 198 2.40 15.41 -4.70
C GLU A 198 3.44 14.57 -5.48
N ASN A 199 4.04 13.56 -4.86
CA ASN A 199 4.99 12.66 -5.54
C ASN A 199 4.34 11.86 -6.68
N LEU A 200 3.09 11.39 -6.52
CA LEU A 200 2.38 10.65 -7.56
C LEU A 200 2.04 11.57 -8.73
N HIS A 201 1.64 12.81 -8.41
CA HIS A 201 1.44 13.84 -9.43
C HIS A 201 2.74 14.17 -10.17
N ALA A 202 3.88 14.27 -9.48
CA ALA A 202 5.17 14.49 -10.12
C ALA A 202 5.55 13.33 -11.05
N GLN A 203 5.34 12.09 -10.65
CA GLN A 203 5.57 10.91 -11.49
C GLN A 203 4.66 10.92 -12.72
N TYR A 204 3.38 11.27 -12.55
CA TYR A 204 2.45 11.41 -13.68
C TYR A 204 2.85 12.52 -14.65
N MET A 205 3.25 13.68 -14.13
CA MET A 205 3.79 14.79 -14.92
C MET A 205 5.03 14.37 -15.72
N ARG A 206 5.96 13.63 -15.10
CA ARG A 206 7.17 13.12 -15.77
C ARG A 206 6.82 12.13 -16.87
N ALA A 207 5.93 11.17 -16.61
CA ALA A 207 5.48 10.19 -17.60
C ALA A 207 4.81 10.86 -18.81
N LEU A 208 3.91 11.83 -18.58
CA LEU A 208 3.27 12.61 -19.63
C LEU A 208 4.29 13.42 -20.45
N TRP A 209 5.19 14.13 -19.79
CA TRP A 209 6.22 14.93 -20.45
C TRP A 209 7.16 14.06 -21.31
N ARG A 210 7.63 12.92 -20.79
CA ARG A 210 8.46 11.96 -21.54
C ARG A 210 7.72 11.29 -22.70
N SER A 211 6.40 11.22 -22.63
CA SER A 211 5.54 10.72 -23.71
C SER A 211 5.15 11.81 -24.73
N GLY A 212 5.76 13.00 -24.67
CA GLY A 212 5.47 14.12 -25.58
C GLY A 212 4.20 14.91 -25.24
N ARG A 213 3.49 14.57 -24.17
CA ARG A 213 2.22 15.18 -23.74
C ARG A 213 2.46 16.34 -22.77
N ARG A 214 3.26 17.32 -23.21
CA ARG A 214 3.71 18.46 -22.39
C ARG A 214 2.55 19.28 -21.80
N SER A 215 1.54 19.62 -22.61
CA SER A 215 0.36 20.37 -22.15
C SER A 215 -0.36 19.64 -21.02
N CYS A 216 -0.65 18.35 -21.21
CA CYS A 216 -1.28 17.51 -20.20
C CYS A 216 -0.46 17.46 -18.89
N ALA A 217 0.87 17.41 -18.96
CA ALA A 217 1.72 17.44 -17.77
C ALA A 217 1.55 18.76 -16.97
N LEU A 218 1.49 19.89 -17.66
CA LEU A 218 1.25 21.19 -17.03
C LEU A 218 -0.18 21.31 -16.48
N ASP A 219 -1.18 20.71 -17.14
CA ASP A 219 -2.56 20.66 -16.64
C ASP A 219 -2.69 19.86 -15.34
N VAL A 220 -1.90 18.79 -15.17
CA VAL A 220 -1.84 18.04 -13.91
C VAL A 220 -1.33 18.94 -12.78
N TYR A 221 -0.25 19.69 -13.01
CA TYR A 221 0.28 20.63 -12.03
C TYR A 221 -0.76 21.69 -11.62
N GLN A 222 -1.41 22.32 -12.60
CA GLN A 222 -2.38 23.38 -12.32
C GLN A 222 -3.59 22.86 -11.54
N ARG A 223 -4.07 21.66 -11.84
CA ARG A 223 -5.17 21.02 -11.10
C ARG A 223 -4.76 20.72 -9.65
N LEU A 224 -3.58 20.15 -9.43
CA LEU A 224 -3.07 19.88 -8.08
C LEU A 224 -2.87 21.19 -7.29
N ARG A 225 -2.23 22.20 -7.90
CA ARG A 225 -2.02 23.50 -7.25
C ARG A 225 -3.32 24.14 -6.80
N ARG A 226 -4.34 24.14 -7.68
CA ARG A 226 -5.67 24.65 -7.33
C ARG A 226 -6.27 23.89 -6.15
N ALA A 227 -6.23 22.56 -6.19
CA ALA A 227 -6.75 21.73 -5.10
C ALA A 227 -6.04 21.99 -3.76
N LEU A 228 -4.71 22.10 -3.75
CA LEU A 228 -3.93 22.39 -2.54
C LEU A 228 -4.26 23.78 -1.98
N ALA A 229 -4.39 24.79 -2.84
CA ALA A 229 -4.70 26.14 -2.43
C ALA A 229 -6.14 26.25 -1.88
N GLU A 230 -7.12 25.65 -2.55
CA GLU A 230 -8.53 25.74 -2.18
C GLU A 230 -8.88 24.95 -0.91
N GLU A 231 -8.30 23.75 -0.73
CA GLU A 231 -8.72 22.86 0.37
C GLU A 231 -7.76 22.85 1.56
N LEU A 232 -6.48 23.16 1.33
CA LEU A 232 -5.46 23.11 2.39
C LEU A 232 -4.78 24.48 2.61
N GLY A 233 -5.04 25.49 1.77
CA GLY A 233 -4.36 26.79 1.86
C GLY A 233 -2.86 26.70 1.62
N MET A 234 -2.41 25.65 0.92
CA MET A 234 -0.98 25.38 0.67
C MET A 234 -0.61 25.58 -0.79
N GLU A 235 0.65 25.97 -1.02
CA GLU A 235 1.26 25.93 -2.35
C GLU A 235 1.97 24.58 -2.57
N PRO A 236 2.14 24.11 -3.82
CA PRO A 236 2.85 22.87 -4.11
C PRO A 236 4.28 22.90 -3.58
N ALA A 237 4.76 21.73 -3.16
CA ALA A 237 6.11 21.52 -2.69
C ALA A 237 7.16 21.91 -3.74
N TRP A 238 8.33 22.30 -3.23
CA TRP A 238 9.43 22.84 -4.04
C TRP A 238 9.82 21.93 -5.22
N PHE A 239 9.88 20.62 -5.02
CA PHE A 239 10.25 19.68 -6.08
C PHE A 239 9.25 19.68 -7.24
N LEU A 240 7.96 19.86 -6.96
CA LEU A 240 6.92 19.91 -7.98
C LEU A 240 6.99 21.22 -8.78
N GLN A 241 7.25 22.33 -8.09
CA GLN A 241 7.50 23.62 -8.75
C GLN A 241 8.72 23.56 -9.67
N GLN A 242 9.80 22.88 -9.26
CA GLN A 242 10.97 22.71 -10.10
C GLN A 242 10.68 21.84 -11.32
N LEU A 243 9.90 20.76 -11.15
CA LEU A 243 9.46 19.94 -12.28
C LEU A 243 8.64 20.76 -13.29
N GLN A 244 7.71 21.59 -12.82
CA GLN A 244 6.94 22.48 -13.69
C GLN A 244 7.88 23.42 -14.48
N ARG A 245 8.85 24.06 -13.81
CA ARG A 245 9.83 24.94 -14.46
C ARG A 245 10.65 24.20 -15.50
N ALA A 246 11.11 22.98 -15.18
CA ALA A 246 11.87 22.15 -16.11
C ALA A 246 11.05 21.77 -17.36
N ILE A 247 9.77 21.45 -17.19
CA ILE A 247 8.88 21.17 -18.32
C ILE A 247 8.68 22.43 -19.17
N LEU A 248 8.56 23.60 -18.54
CA LEU A 248 8.42 24.89 -19.23
C LEU A 248 9.70 25.31 -19.97
N SER A 249 10.88 25.06 -19.40
CA SER A 249 12.17 25.44 -19.98
C SER A 249 12.74 24.43 -20.97
N SER A 250 12.26 23.19 -20.96
CA SER A 250 12.59 22.20 -21.99
C SER A 250 12.13 22.75 -23.35
N ALA A 251 13.08 23.23 -24.17
CA ALA A 251 12.77 23.76 -25.48
C ALA A 251 12.05 22.68 -26.30
N SER A 252 10.96 23.07 -26.96
CA SER A 252 10.25 22.25 -27.95
C SER A 252 11.25 21.69 -28.97
N PRO A 253 11.13 20.43 -29.43
CA PRO A 253 11.60 20.12 -30.77
C PRO A 253 10.84 21.04 -31.72
N GLN A 254 11.59 21.79 -32.52
CA GLN A 254 11.08 22.65 -33.58
C GLN A 254 10.09 21.88 -34.48
N PRO A 255 9.11 22.56 -35.09
CA PRO A 255 8.24 21.94 -36.09
C PRO A 255 9.13 21.24 -37.12
N GLN A 256 8.80 19.97 -37.42
CA GLN A 256 9.39 19.28 -38.56
C GLN A 256 9.35 20.25 -39.74
N MET A 257 10.54 20.66 -40.15
CA MET A 257 10.76 21.50 -41.30
C MET A 257 9.93 20.93 -42.44
N LEU A 258 9.16 21.81 -43.07
CA LEU A 258 8.58 21.64 -44.38
C LEU A 258 9.69 21.26 -45.37
N ALA A 259 10.02 19.98 -45.45
CA ALA A 259 10.76 19.40 -46.56
C ALA A 259 9.76 19.21 -47.70
N GLY A 260 9.46 20.32 -48.37
CA GLY A 260 8.54 20.39 -49.50
C GLY A 260 8.74 21.65 -50.34
N GLY A 261 9.95 22.23 -50.33
CA GLY A 261 10.37 23.20 -51.33
C GLY A 261 10.89 22.45 -52.56
N MET A 262 9.99 22.13 -53.49
CA MET A 262 10.38 21.77 -54.85
C MET A 262 10.81 23.04 -55.59
N PRO A 263 12.04 23.15 -56.12
CA PRO A 263 12.35 24.17 -57.11
C PRO A 263 11.74 23.74 -58.45
N TYR A 264 10.74 24.46 -58.93
CA TYR A 264 10.43 24.47 -60.35
C TYR A 264 11.43 25.42 -61.03
N GLU A 265 12.47 24.82 -61.59
CA GLU A 265 13.30 25.43 -62.62
C GLU A 265 12.41 25.87 -63.78
N THR A 266 12.47 27.17 -64.07
CA THR A 266 12.07 27.75 -65.34
C THR A 266 13.10 27.40 -66.40
N ALA A 267 12.69 26.67 -67.44
CA ALA A 267 13.37 26.63 -68.74
C ALA A 267 12.35 26.31 -69.84
N GLY A 268 12.16 27.23 -70.79
CA GLY A 268 11.33 27.06 -71.99
C GLY A 268 10.42 28.24 -72.26
#